data_AF-A0A6N6MGW9-F1
#
_entry.id   AF-A0A6N6MGW9-F1
#
_cell.length_a   1.000
_cell.length_b   1.000
_cell.length_c   1.000
_cell.angle_alpha   90.00
_cell.angle_beta   90.00
_cell.angle_gamma   90.00
#
_symmetry.space_group_name_H-M   'P 1'
#
loop_
_entity.id
_entity.type
_entity.pdbx_description
1 polymer ?
#
loop_
_entity_poly.entity_id
_entity_poly.type
_entity_poly.pdbx_seq_one_letter_code
_entity_poly.pdbx_strand_id
1 'polypeptide(L)'
;MVLAMSRPWLDPDSGIWYLRKRVPKDLQALVGREVYKVSRGTKDPNVAKQRHAKALADLEVRWANLRAGPSTLSEREAHTLAASVNEDWLARYSENPSEPTGWRTDLYSELWAKTAPWDMDRPIEQRFRDLAASLVSPARSQEEWCIRLADESLAHLGRRVDEAGRIRLARAVANAIQRASLTLERAAHGDYPVQLSHNENVGSDAPTILPSPAPSTAVTLSVATPTNLALTGLFEGWWKEAQVAGRKTSTHESYSHTIKNLIAFLSHDDATRVTGDGVDPICGPPPMQVLGL
;
A
#
# COMPACT_ATOMS: atom_id res chain seq x y z
N MET A 1 -12.34 -7.96 -34.61
CA MET A 1 -13.43 -7.27 -33.88
C MET A 1 -12.82 -6.58 -32.67
N VAL A 2 -12.76 -5.24 -32.66
CA VAL A 2 -12.24 -4.49 -31.51
C VAL A 2 -13.37 -4.41 -30.47
N LEU A 3 -13.19 -5.07 -29.32
CA LEU A 3 -14.11 -4.93 -28.19
C LEU A 3 -14.21 -3.44 -27.86
N ALA A 4 -15.41 -2.87 -28.02
CA ALA A 4 -15.66 -1.49 -27.66
C ALA A 4 -15.36 -1.33 -26.16
N MET A 5 -14.22 -0.72 -25.84
CA MET A 5 -13.85 -0.40 -24.47
C MET A 5 -14.99 0.39 -23.85
N SER A 6 -15.49 -0.08 -22.70
CA SER A 6 -16.52 0.66 -21.95
C SER A 6 -16.05 2.10 -21.76
N ARG A 7 -16.82 3.06 -22.27
CA ARG A 7 -16.47 4.49 -22.23
C ARG A 7 -16.92 5.11 -20.90
N PRO A 8 -16.20 6.11 -20.37
CA PRO A 8 -16.72 6.94 -19.29
C PRO A 8 -18.09 7.51 -19.68
N TRP A 9 -19.06 7.43 -18.77
CA TRP A 9 -20.40 7.98 -18.97
C TRP A 9 -20.53 9.27 -18.17
N LEU A 10 -20.86 10.39 -18.84
CA LEU A 10 -21.12 11.67 -18.17
C LEU A 10 -22.55 11.66 -17.66
N ASP A 11 -22.72 11.92 -16.36
CA ASP A 11 -24.03 12.04 -15.76
C ASP A 11 -24.65 13.42 -16.11
N PRO A 12 -25.85 13.47 -16.69
CA PRO A 12 -26.45 14.71 -17.17
C PRO A 12 -26.80 15.68 -16.03
N ASP A 13 -27.08 15.18 -14.83
CA ASP A 13 -27.52 15.99 -13.70
C ASP A 13 -26.33 16.54 -12.88
N SER A 14 -25.30 15.72 -12.63
CA SER A 14 -24.13 16.12 -11.83
C SER A 14 -22.94 16.63 -12.65
N GLY A 15 -22.88 16.35 -13.96
CA GLY A 15 -21.72 16.64 -14.81
C GLY A 15 -20.46 15.86 -14.41
N ILE A 16 -20.60 14.82 -13.58
CA ILE A 16 -19.50 13.96 -13.11
C ILE A 16 -19.42 12.73 -14.02
N TRP A 17 -18.19 12.27 -14.27
CA TRP A 17 -17.95 11.04 -15.01
C TRP A 17 -18.14 9.79 -14.15
N TYR A 18 -18.80 8.78 -14.68
CA TYR A 18 -19.05 7.49 -14.04
C TYR A 18 -18.53 6.33 -14.90
N LEU A 19 -18.11 5.27 -14.22
CA LEU A 19 -17.99 3.95 -14.81
C LEU A 19 -19.39 3.31 -14.79
N ARG A 20 -19.95 3.01 -15.97
CA ARG A 20 -21.19 2.24 -16.11
C ARG A 20 -20.88 0.95 -16.88
N LYS A 21 -21.03 -0.21 -16.23
CA LYS A 21 -20.83 -1.52 -16.86
C LYS A 21 -21.95 -2.46 -16.46
N ARG A 22 -22.48 -3.20 -17.43
CA ARG A 22 -23.47 -4.26 -17.15
C ARG A 22 -22.77 -5.40 -16.41
N VAL A 23 -23.37 -5.88 -15.33
CA VAL A 23 -22.87 -7.04 -14.60
C VAL A 23 -23.13 -8.30 -15.44
N PRO A 24 -22.11 -9.14 -15.68
CA PRO A 24 -22.26 -10.43 -16.36
C PRO A 24 -23.34 -11.30 -15.71
N LYS A 25 -24.13 -12.04 -16.50
CA LYS A 25 -25.31 -12.80 -16.01
C LYS A 25 -24.95 -13.80 -14.91
N ASP A 26 -23.80 -14.45 -15.03
CA ASP A 26 -23.21 -15.36 -14.06
C ASP A 26 -22.91 -14.69 -12.71
N LEU A 27 -22.66 -13.38 -12.69
CA LEU A 27 -22.32 -12.62 -11.49
C LEU A 27 -23.50 -11.80 -10.94
N GLN A 28 -24.64 -11.70 -11.63
CA GLN A 28 -25.78 -10.91 -11.19
C GLN A 28 -26.35 -11.40 -9.86
N ALA A 29 -26.42 -12.71 -9.65
CA ALA A 29 -26.88 -13.29 -8.38
C ALA A 29 -25.92 -12.98 -7.21
N LEU A 30 -24.63 -12.82 -7.48
CA LEU A 30 -23.61 -12.54 -6.45
C LEU A 30 -23.46 -11.05 -6.16
N VAL A 31 -23.54 -10.21 -7.19
CA VAL A 31 -23.40 -8.75 -7.08
C VAL A 31 -24.72 -8.07 -6.68
N GLY A 32 -25.86 -8.75 -6.89
CA GLY A 32 -27.20 -8.27 -6.55
C GLY A 32 -27.68 -7.09 -7.39
N ARG A 33 -27.00 -6.78 -8.50
CA ARG A 33 -27.31 -5.64 -9.38
C ARG A 33 -27.04 -5.99 -10.84
N GLU A 34 -27.86 -5.46 -11.75
CA GLU A 34 -27.69 -5.66 -13.19
C GLU A 34 -26.70 -4.68 -13.83
N VAL A 35 -26.57 -3.49 -13.25
CA VAL A 35 -25.69 -2.43 -13.73
C VAL A 35 -24.83 -1.91 -12.58
N TYR A 36 -23.52 -2.00 -12.75
CA TYR A 36 -22.55 -1.40 -11.84
C TYR A 36 -22.31 0.05 -12.29
N LYS A 37 -22.57 1.00 -11.40
CA LYS A 37 -22.33 2.43 -11.59
C LYS A 37 -21.46 2.96 -10.46
N VAL A 38 -20.32 3.56 -10.77
CA VAL A 38 -19.49 4.24 -9.75
C VAL A 38 -18.94 5.56 -10.27
N SER A 39 -19.21 6.62 -9.52
CA SER A 39 -18.67 7.96 -9.76
C SER A 39 -17.14 7.95 -9.78
N ARG A 40 -16.53 8.73 -10.67
CA ARG A 40 -15.08 8.99 -10.71
C ARG A 40 -14.70 10.29 -9.99
N GLY A 41 -15.70 11.00 -9.46
CA GLY A 41 -15.53 12.22 -8.67
C GLY A 41 -14.78 13.32 -9.43
N THR A 42 -14.92 13.37 -10.75
CA THR A 42 -14.26 14.39 -11.58
C THR A 42 -15.16 14.83 -12.72
N LYS A 43 -15.07 16.12 -13.06
CA LYS A 43 -15.68 16.74 -14.24
C LYS A 43 -14.68 16.82 -15.41
N ASP A 44 -13.38 16.69 -15.14
CA ASP A 44 -12.32 16.72 -16.16
C ASP A 44 -12.32 15.40 -16.96
N PRO A 45 -12.49 15.45 -18.30
CA PRO A 45 -12.50 14.27 -19.16
C PRO A 45 -11.18 13.48 -19.18
N ASN A 46 -10.02 14.14 -19.02
CA ASN A 46 -8.72 13.46 -19.04
C ASN A 46 -8.52 12.64 -17.77
N VAL A 47 -8.75 13.27 -16.61
CA VAL A 47 -8.72 12.61 -15.30
C VAL A 47 -9.77 11.50 -15.24
N ALA A 48 -10.95 11.71 -15.82
CA ALA A 48 -11.99 10.69 -15.92
C ALA A 48 -11.52 9.46 -16.70
N LYS A 49 -10.87 9.66 -17.86
CA LYS A 49 -10.38 8.56 -18.70
C LYS A 49 -9.34 7.70 -17.95
N GLN A 50 -8.41 8.33 -17.24
CA GLN A 50 -7.40 7.64 -16.43
C GLN A 50 -8.04 6.87 -15.26
N ARG A 51 -8.86 7.55 -14.44
CA ARG A 51 -9.55 6.92 -13.29
C ARG A 51 -10.51 5.81 -13.73
N HIS A 52 -11.10 5.93 -14.91
CA HIS A 52 -11.98 4.92 -15.48
C HIS A 52 -11.23 3.68 -15.93
N ALA A 53 -10.07 3.82 -16.59
CA ALA A 53 -9.25 2.69 -16.99
C ALA A 53 -8.81 1.85 -15.78
N LYS A 54 -8.32 2.51 -14.71
CA LYS A 54 -7.98 1.84 -13.45
C LYS A 54 -9.18 1.13 -12.83
N ALA A 55 -10.30 1.82 -12.69
CA ALA A 55 -11.51 1.26 -12.09
C ALA A 55 -12.11 0.09 -12.90
N LEU A 56 -11.95 0.12 -14.23
CA LEU A 56 -12.35 -0.98 -15.07
C LEU A 56 -11.49 -2.23 -14.81
N ALA A 57 -10.18 -2.05 -14.69
CA ALA A 57 -9.26 -3.13 -14.37
C ALA A 57 -9.56 -3.73 -12.98
N ASP A 58 -9.74 -2.88 -11.97
CA ASP A 58 -10.10 -3.31 -10.61
C ASP A 58 -11.42 -4.10 -10.61
N LEU A 59 -12.42 -3.63 -11.37
CA LEU A 59 -13.71 -4.30 -11.51
C LEU A 59 -13.58 -5.66 -12.21
N GLU A 60 -12.73 -5.78 -13.21
CA GLU A 60 -12.47 -7.04 -13.91
C GLU A 60 -11.75 -8.05 -13.03
N VAL A 61 -10.75 -7.62 -12.27
CA VAL A 61 -10.08 -8.44 -11.25
C VAL A 61 -11.09 -8.92 -10.22
N ARG A 62 -11.94 -8.00 -9.71
CA ARG A 62 -13.00 -8.35 -8.76
C ARG A 62 -13.95 -9.40 -9.31
N TRP A 63 -14.38 -9.25 -10.57
CA TRP A 63 -15.25 -10.22 -11.23
C TRP A 63 -14.56 -11.55 -11.52
N ALA A 64 -13.27 -11.55 -11.85
CA ALA A 64 -12.49 -12.77 -12.00
C ALA A 64 -12.38 -13.53 -10.66
N ASN A 65 -12.14 -12.82 -9.56
CA ASN A 65 -12.12 -13.40 -8.21
C ASN A 65 -13.46 -14.01 -7.81
N LEU A 66 -14.58 -13.35 -8.16
CA LEU A 66 -15.91 -13.90 -7.88
C LEU A 66 -16.18 -15.20 -8.66
N ARG A 67 -15.65 -15.31 -9.89
CA ARG A 67 -15.76 -16.52 -10.73
C ARG A 67 -14.88 -17.67 -10.28
N ALA A 68 -13.71 -17.38 -9.71
CA ALA A 68 -12.80 -18.40 -9.19
C ALA A 68 -13.45 -19.25 -8.07
N GLY A 69 -14.53 -18.76 -7.46
CA GLY A 69 -15.30 -19.49 -6.47
C GLY A 69 -14.67 -19.47 -5.08
N PRO A 70 -15.23 -20.22 -4.12
CA PRO A 70 -14.68 -20.32 -2.78
C PRO A 70 -13.28 -20.93 -2.81
N SER A 71 -12.30 -20.20 -2.31
CA SER A 71 -10.93 -20.69 -2.13
C SER A 71 -10.53 -20.60 -0.67
N THR A 72 -9.74 -21.55 -0.20
CA THR A 72 -9.19 -21.52 1.15
C THR A 72 -7.92 -20.69 1.15
N LEU A 73 -7.91 -19.55 1.86
CA LEU A 73 -6.71 -18.69 1.94
C LEU A 73 -5.59 -19.40 2.72
N SER A 74 -4.38 -19.36 2.18
CA SER A 74 -3.17 -19.70 2.95
C SER A 74 -2.85 -18.60 3.97
N GLU A 75 -2.06 -18.94 5.00
CA GLU A 75 -1.62 -17.98 6.01
C GLU A 75 -0.76 -16.86 5.42
N ARG A 76 0.14 -17.21 4.49
CA ARG A 76 0.96 -16.23 3.76
C ARG A 76 0.09 -15.25 2.97
N GLU A 77 -0.89 -15.75 2.23
CA GLU A 77 -1.82 -14.89 1.48
C GLU A 77 -2.64 -14.00 2.40
N ALA A 78 -3.13 -14.54 3.53
CA ALA A 78 -3.86 -13.76 4.52
C ALA A 78 -3.02 -12.59 5.07
N HIS A 79 -1.74 -12.83 5.39
CA HIS A 79 -0.83 -11.77 5.80
C HIS A 79 -0.52 -10.76 4.71
N THR A 80 -0.35 -11.20 3.46
CA THR A 80 -0.17 -10.29 2.32
C THR A 80 -1.40 -9.39 2.14
N LEU A 81 -2.61 -9.94 2.28
CA LEU A 81 -3.85 -9.16 2.21
C LEU A 81 -4.00 -8.20 3.40
N ALA A 82 -3.55 -8.59 4.60
CA ALA A 82 -3.57 -7.74 5.79
C ALA A 82 -2.46 -6.68 5.82
N ALA A 83 -1.48 -6.73 4.90
CA ALA A 83 -0.38 -5.76 4.86
C ALA A 83 -0.89 -4.33 4.63
N SER A 84 -1.85 -4.13 3.74
CA SER A 84 -2.44 -2.81 3.52
C SER A 84 -3.16 -2.28 4.76
N VAL A 85 -3.76 -3.16 5.57
CA VAL A 85 -4.39 -2.77 6.83
C VAL A 85 -3.35 -2.24 7.83
N ASN A 86 -2.16 -2.86 7.88
CA ASN A 86 -1.06 -2.35 8.69
C ASN A 86 -0.63 -0.95 8.21
N GLU A 87 -0.41 -0.79 6.91
CA GLU A 87 0.01 0.47 6.28
C GLU A 87 -1.02 1.58 6.51
N ASP A 88 -2.30 1.32 6.26
CA ASP A 88 -3.39 2.27 6.48
C ASP A 88 -3.52 2.67 7.96
N TRP A 89 -3.28 1.72 8.88
CA TRP A 89 -3.32 1.99 10.31
C TRP A 89 -2.19 2.90 10.74
N LEU A 90 -0.96 2.61 10.29
CA LEU A 90 0.19 3.47 10.54
C LEU A 90 -0.02 4.87 9.94
N ALA A 91 -0.44 4.95 8.68
CA ALA A 91 -0.69 6.23 8.01
C ALA A 91 -1.70 7.08 8.78
N ARG A 92 -2.77 6.47 9.30
CA ARG A 92 -3.82 7.17 10.05
C ARG A 92 -3.33 7.84 11.34
N TYR A 93 -2.41 7.21 12.07
CA TYR A 93 -1.96 7.67 13.39
C TYR A 93 -0.50 8.13 13.42
N SER A 94 0.19 8.15 12.28
CA SER A 94 1.62 8.47 12.18
C SER A 94 1.96 9.88 12.66
N GLU A 95 1.12 10.87 12.38
CA GLU A 95 1.30 12.27 12.80
C GLU A 95 1.18 12.43 14.32
N ASN A 96 0.20 11.75 14.93
CA ASN A 96 -0.07 11.82 16.36
C ASN A 96 -0.18 10.39 16.95
N PRO A 97 0.95 9.71 17.18
CA PRO A 97 0.96 8.30 17.59
C PRO A 97 0.39 8.06 19.00
N SER A 98 0.27 9.11 19.83
CA SER A 98 -0.34 9.05 21.16
C SER A 98 -1.87 9.10 21.14
N GLU A 99 -2.50 9.34 20.00
CA GLU A 99 -3.97 9.37 19.91
C GLU A 99 -4.59 8.00 20.21
N PRO A 100 -5.76 7.97 20.89
CA PRO A 100 -6.43 6.72 21.19
C PRO A 100 -6.89 6.04 19.90
N THR A 101 -6.21 4.94 19.54
CA THR A 101 -6.50 4.19 18.31
C THR A 101 -7.77 3.33 18.41
N GLY A 102 -8.33 3.18 19.61
CA GLY A 102 -9.41 2.25 19.93
C GLY A 102 -8.96 0.78 20.02
N TRP A 103 -7.70 0.49 19.71
CA TRP A 103 -7.11 -0.83 19.83
C TRP A 103 -6.40 -0.99 21.18
N ARG A 104 -6.74 -2.07 21.88
CA ARG A 104 -6.15 -2.48 23.16
C ARG A 104 -5.08 -3.54 22.90
N THR A 105 -3.80 -3.18 23.05
CA THR A 105 -2.67 -4.09 22.79
C THR A 105 -2.50 -5.15 23.89
N ASP A 106 -2.97 -4.86 25.11
CA ASP A 106 -2.98 -5.75 26.27
C ASP A 106 -3.85 -7.00 26.06
N LEU A 107 -4.98 -6.83 25.35
CA LEU A 107 -5.96 -7.89 25.14
C LEU A 107 -5.63 -8.85 23.99
N TYR A 108 -4.56 -8.57 23.25
CA TYR A 108 -4.25 -9.32 22.03
C TYR A 108 -4.08 -10.83 22.26
N SER A 109 -3.48 -11.21 23.40
CA SER A 109 -3.24 -12.62 23.75
C SER A 109 -4.54 -13.40 24.00
N GLU A 110 -5.60 -12.71 24.44
CA GLU A 110 -6.90 -13.30 24.76
C GLU A 110 -7.85 -13.32 23.55
N LEU A 111 -7.56 -12.50 22.52
CA LEU A 111 -8.41 -12.24 21.36
C LEU A 111 -8.88 -13.49 20.61
N TRP A 112 -7.99 -14.48 20.47
CA TRP A 112 -8.25 -15.72 19.75
C TRP A 112 -8.19 -16.94 20.68
N ALA A 113 -8.22 -16.72 21.99
CA ALA A 113 -8.23 -17.79 22.96
C ALA A 113 -9.49 -18.64 22.76
N LYS A 114 -9.31 -19.96 22.74
CA LYS A 114 -10.47 -20.87 22.72
C LYS A 114 -11.26 -20.62 24.00
N THR A 115 -12.58 -20.43 23.87
CA THR A 115 -13.47 -20.42 25.03
C THR A 115 -13.12 -21.60 25.93
N ALA A 116 -12.81 -21.31 27.20
CA ALA A 116 -12.48 -22.37 28.14
C ALA A 116 -13.59 -23.41 28.11
N PRO A 117 -13.26 -24.72 28.05
CA PRO A 117 -14.26 -25.77 28.15
C PRO A 117 -15.14 -25.52 29.38
N TRP A 118 -16.41 -25.89 29.30
CA TRP A 118 -17.32 -25.80 30.44
C TRP A 118 -16.74 -26.62 31.59
N ASP A 119 -16.23 -25.94 32.60
CA ASP A 119 -15.71 -26.54 33.81
C ASP A 119 -16.92 -26.93 34.69
N MET A 120 -17.32 -28.20 34.57
CA MET A 120 -18.51 -28.73 35.24
C MET A 120 -18.35 -28.83 36.76
N ASP A 121 -17.11 -28.77 37.25
CA ASP A 121 -16.78 -28.78 38.68
C ASP A 121 -17.00 -27.41 39.33
N ARG A 122 -17.18 -26.35 38.53
CA ARG A 122 -17.52 -25.02 39.06
C ARG A 122 -19.00 -24.90 39.44
N PRO A 123 -19.31 -24.14 40.51
CA PRO A 123 -20.68 -23.76 40.83
C PRO A 123 -21.38 -23.11 39.63
N ILE A 124 -22.68 -23.34 39.48
CA ILE A 124 -23.45 -22.85 38.33
C ILE A 124 -23.46 -21.32 38.26
N GLU A 125 -23.49 -20.64 39.41
CA GLU A 125 -23.46 -19.18 39.52
C GLU A 125 -22.15 -18.60 38.98
N GLN A 126 -21.03 -19.28 39.25
CA GLN A 126 -19.72 -18.86 38.76
C GLN A 126 -19.61 -19.07 37.25
N ARG A 127 -20.14 -20.18 36.72
CA ARG A 127 -20.22 -20.41 35.27
C ARG A 127 -21.06 -19.34 34.55
N PHE A 128 -22.21 -18.96 35.11
CA PHE A 128 -23.02 -17.88 34.54
C PHE A 128 -22.31 -16.53 34.59
N ARG A 129 -21.58 -16.22 35.67
CA ARG A 129 -20.78 -15.01 35.78
C ARG A 129 -19.66 -14.96 34.74
N ASP A 130 -18.91 -16.05 34.60
CA ASP A 130 -17.81 -16.16 33.64
C ASP A 130 -18.35 -16.04 32.19
N LEU A 131 -19.48 -16.67 31.89
CA LEU A 131 -20.16 -16.54 30.60
C LEU A 131 -20.60 -15.08 30.34
N ALA A 132 -21.25 -14.44 31.31
CA ALA A 132 -21.69 -13.06 31.19
C ALA A 132 -20.51 -12.11 30.97
N ALA A 133 -19.41 -12.30 31.69
CA ALA A 133 -18.17 -11.54 31.50
C ALA A 133 -17.58 -11.74 30.10
N SER A 134 -17.61 -12.98 29.57
CA SER A 134 -17.11 -13.28 28.22
C SER A 134 -17.94 -12.65 27.09
N LEU A 135 -19.24 -12.41 27.31
CA LEU A 135 -20.13 -11.80 26.31
C LEU A 135 -19.88 -10.30 26.13
N VAL A 136 -19.38 -9.64 27.17
CA VAL A 136 -19.11 -8.19 27.18
C VAL A 136 -17.61 -7.90 27.27
N SER A 137 -16.77 -8.90 27.01
CA SER A 137 -15.31 -8.72 27.04
C SER A 137 -14.87 -7.78 25.91
N PRO A 138 -14.04 -6.76 26.19
CA PRO A 138 -13.52 -5.88 25.14
C PRO A 138 -12.65 -6.64 24.11
N ALA A 139 -12.08 -7.80 24.49
CA ALA A 139 -11.37 -8.66 23.56
C ALA A 139 -12.32 -9.21 22.49
N ARG A 140 -13.54 -9.62 22.88
CA ARG A 140 -14.57 -10.06 21.93
C ARG A 140 -14.98 -8.95 20.97
N SER A 141 -15.08 -7.72 21.46
CA SER A 141 -15.37 -6.56 20.60
C SER A 141 -14.27 -6.32 19.55
N GLN A 142 -12.99 -6.47 19.93
CA GLN A 142 -11.87 -6.42 18.99
C GLN A 142 -11.90 -7.59 18.00
N GLU A 143 -12.28 -8.79 18.45
CA GLU A 143 -12.37 -9.99 17.61
C GLU A 143 -13.42 -9.80 16.52
N GLU A 144 -14.63 -9.44 16.92
CA GLU A 144 -15.75 -9.18 16.02
C GLU A 144 -15.44 -8.05 15.04
N TRP A 145 -14.70 -7.03 15.50
CA TRP A 145 -14.23 -5.96 14.62
C TRP A 145 -13.22 -6.46 13.58
N CYS A 146 -12.26 -7.29 13.96
CA CYS A 146 -11.31 -7.90 13.01
C CYS A 146 -12.03 -8.80 11.99
N ILE A 147 -13.06 -9.55 12.41
CA ILE A 147 -13.87 -10.37 11.51
C ILE A 147 -14.62 -9.48 10.50
N ARG A 148 -15.28 -8.42 10.96
CA ARG A 148 -15.96 -7.47 10.05
C ARG A 148 -15.00 -6.84 9.05
N LEU A 149 -13.82 -6.40 9.50
CA LEU A 149 -12.83 -5.78 8.64
C LEU A 149 -12.27 -6.77 7.59
N ALA A 150 -12.09 -8.04 7.96
CA ALA A 150 -11.73 -9.09 7.03
C ALA A 150 -12.82 -9.32 5.97
N ASP A 151 -14.09 -9.38 6.38
CA ASP A 151 -15.23 -9.54 5.47
C ASP A 151 -15.36 -8.36 4.50
N GLU A 152 -15.20 -7.13 5.00
CA GLU A 152 -15.18 -5.91 4.17
C GLU A 152 -14.04 -5.95 3.13
N SER A 153 -12.85 -6.38 3.55
CA SER A 153 -11.69 -6.53 2.68
C SER A 153 -11.93 -7.57 1.58
N LEU A 154 -12.49 -8.73 1.93
CA LEU A 154 -12.86 -9.77 0.97
C LEU A 154 -13.95 -9.30 0.00
N ALA A 155 -14.95 -8.58 0.50
CA ALA A 155 -16.02 -8.02 -0.31
C ALA A 155 -15.51 -6.97 -1.30
N HIS A 156 -14.56 -6.13 -0.88
CA HIS A 156 -13.90 -5.14 -1.73
C HIS A 156 -13.13 -5.82 -2.88
N LEU A 157 -12.34 -6.84 -2.55
CA LEU A 157 -11.56 -7.63 -3.53
C LEU A 157 -12.42 -8.58 -4.39
N GLY A 158 -13.68 -8.79 -4.00
CA GLY A 158 -14.58 -9.75 -4.65
C GLY A 158 -14.11 -11.19 -4.52
N ARG A 159 -13.39 -11.52 -3.44
CA ARG A 159 -12.89 -12.87 -3.18
C ARG A 159 -13.91 -13.65 -2.36
N ARG A 160 -14.26 -14.84 -2.83
CA ARG A 160 -15.06 -15.80 -2.06
C ARG A 160 -14.11 -16.74 -1.35
N VAL A 161 -14.27 -16.82 -0.03
CA VAL A 161 -13.40 -17.62 0.84
C VAL A 161 -14.28 -18.44 1.78
N ASP A 162 -13.81 -19.65 2.12
CA ASP A 162 -14.46 -20.51 3.11
C ASP A 162 -14.34 -19.94 4.53
N GLU A 163 -15.04 -20.55 5.48
CA GLU A 163 -15.01 -20.10 6.89
C GLU A 163 -13.58 -20.13 7.45
N ALA A 164 -12.82 -21.17 7.14
CA ALA A 164 -11.43 -21.30 7.61
C ALA A 164 -10.55 -20.15 7.09
N GLY A 165 -10.65 -19.80 5.81
CA GLY A 165 -9.89 -18.69 5.24
C GLY A 165 -10.36 -17.33 5.75
N ARG A 166 -11.66 -17.14 6.03
CA ARG A 166 -12.17 -15.92 6.67
C ARG A 166 -11.54 -15.71 8.05
N ILE A 167 -11.53 -16.75 8.89
CA ILE A 167 -10.91 -16.70 10.21
C ILE A 167 -9.39 -16.47 10.12
N ARG A 168 -8.70 -17.09 9.14
CA ARG A 168 -7.27 -16.81 8.90
C ARG A 168 -7.02 -15.35 8.55
N LEU A 169 -7.84 -14.76 7.70
CA LEU A 169 -7.72 -13.34 7.36
C LEU A 169 -8.00 -12.44 8.56
N ALA A 170 -9.04 -12.73 9.34
CA ALA A 170 -9.35 -11.96 10.55
C ALA A 170 -8.19 -11.99 11.57
N ARG A 171 -7.55 -13.16 11.74
CA ARG A 171 -6.31 -13.29 12.54
C ARG A 171 -5.15 -12.50 11.95
N ALA A 172 -4.96 -12.54 10.63
CA ALA A 172 -3.90 -11.77 9.98
C ALA A 172 -4.11 -10.26 10.12
N VAL A 173 -5.37 -9.79 10.04
CA VAL A 173 -5.78 -8.41 10.31
C VAL A 173 -5.46 -8.02 11.76
N ALA A 174 -5.81 -8.85 12.74
CA ALA A 174 -5.47 -8.60 14.14
C ALA A 174 -3.95 -8.51 14.36
N ASN A 175 -3.17 -9.40 13.73
CA ASN A 175 -1.70 -9.35 13.76
C ASN A 175 -1.17 -8.05 13.15
N ALA A 176 -1.73 -7.62 12.01
CA ALA A 176 -1.34 -6.41 11.31
C ALA A 176 -1.58 -5.16 12.18
N ILE A 177 -2.77 -5.06 12.79
CA ILE A 177 -3.14 -3.95 13.67
C ILE A 177 -2.31 -3.98 14.94
N GLN A 178 -2.10 -5.16 15.55
CA GLN A 178 -1.26 -5.29 16.74
C GLN A 178 0.17 -4.79 16.47
N ARG A 179 0.78 -5.21 15.36
CA ARG A 179 2.12 -4.76 14.95
C ARG A 179 2.16 -3.25 14.71
N ALA A 180 1.14 -2.69 14.05
CA ALA A 180 1.04 -1.26 13.81
C ALA A 180 0.90 -0.47 15.13
N SER A 181 -0.01 -0.89 16.00
CA SER A 181 -0.24 -0.28 17.31
C SER A 181 1.00 -0.32 18.21
N LEU A 182 1.72 -1.44 18.28
CA LEU A 182 2.99 -1.51 19.02
C LEU A 182 4.07 -0.60 18.42
N THR A 183 4.05 -0.39 17.10
CA THR A 183 4.97 0.55 16.45
C THR A 183 4.62 1.99 16.79
N LEU A 184 3.33 2.34 16.81
CA LEU A 184 2.84 3.65 17.21
C LEU A 184 3.11 3.92 18.69
N GLU A 185 2.96 2.93 19.59
CA GLU A 185 3.32 3.08 21.00
C GLU A 185 4.80 3.44 21.17
N ARG A 186 5.71 2.79 20.43
CA ARG A 186 7.14 3.15 20.43
C ARG A 186 7.37 4.56 19.90
N ALA A 187 6.73 4.90 18.77
CA ALA A 187 6.83 6.24 18.18
C ALA A 187 6.29 7.34 19.12
N ALA A 188 5.24 7.05 19.90
CA ALA A 188 4.72 7.94 20.94
C ALA A 188 5.73 8.21 22.07
N HIS A 189 6.68 7.29 22.29
CA HIS A 189 7.81 7.47 23.20
C HIS A 189 9.04 8.11 22.53
N GLY A 190 8.92 8.54 21.26
CA GLY A 190 10.01 9.11 20.48
C GLY A 190 10.93 8.08 19.83
N ASP A 191 10.63 6.79 19.98
CA ASP A 191 11.35 5.69 19.32
C ASP A 191 10.71 5.42 17.95
N TYR A 192 11.02 6.30 17.00
CA TYR A 192 10.59 6.13 15.63
C TYR A 192 11.45 5.06 14.96
N PRO A 193 10.84 4.06 14.28
CA PRO A 193 11.61 3.07 13.56
C PRO A 193 12.44 3.79 12.50
N VAL A 194 13.75 3.57 12.53
CA VAL A 194 14.64 4.00 11.45
C VAL A 194 14.12 3.33 10.19
N GLN A 195 13.64 4.12 9.23
CA GLN A 195 13.38 3.60 7.90
C GLN A 195 14.72 3.19 7.31
N LEU A 196 15.04 1.90 7.43
CA LEU A 196 16.04 1.27 6.60
C LEU A 196 15.50 1.35 5.18
N SER A 197 15.79 2.46 4.49
CA SER A 197 15.73 2.51 3.05
C SER A 197 16.47 1.27 2.57
N HIS A 198 15.84 0.46 1.73
CA HIS A 198 16.42 -0.74 1.12
C HIS A 198 17.55 -0.35 0.16
N ASN A 199 18.62 0.23 0.69
CA ASN A 199 19.90 0.47 0.04
C ASN A 199 21.05 0.22 1.01
N GLU A 200 20.89 -0.74 1.92
CA GLU A 200 22.03 -1.37 2.56
C GLU A 200 22.22 -2.73 1.92
N ASN A 201 23.18 -2.77 0.98
CA ASN A 201 23.93 -3.96 0.68
C ASN A 201 24.29 -4.61 2.01
N VAL A 202 23.60 -5.69 2.36
CA VAL A 202 23.97 -6.58 3.46
C VAL A 202 25.26 -7.26 3.05
N GLY A 203 26.37 -6.55 3.28
CA GLY A 203 27.70 -7.13 3.35
C GLY A 203 27.71 -8.04 4.57
N SER A 204 27.75 -9.33 4.31
CA SER A 204 27.91 -10.42 5.28
C SER A 204 28.89 -10.04 6.40
N ASP A 205 28.38 -9.92 7.63
CA ASP A 205 29.18 -9.88 8.86
C ASP A 205 29.86 -11.24 9.07
N ALA A 206 31.13 -11.33 8.68
CA ALA A 206 32.09 -12.25 9.28
C ALA A 206 32.84 -11.50 10.40
N PRO A 207 33.14 -12.13 11.55
CA PRO A 207 33.58 -11.41 12.74
C PRO A 207 35.00 -10.83 12.56
N THR A 208 35.09 -9.51 12.70
CA THR A 208 36.33 -8.73 12.69
C THR A 208 37.23 -9.11 13.88
N ILE A 209 38.38 -9.70 13.58
CA ILE A 209 39.55 -9.75 14.47
C ILE A 209 40.16 -8.34 14.49
N LEU A 210 40.23 -7.71 15.67
CA LEU A 210 40.88 -6.42 15.89
C LEU A 210 42.39 -6.49 15.58
N PRO A 211 42.97 -5.52 14.85
CA PRO A 211 44.40 -5.27 14.91
C PRO A 211 44.74 -4.02 15.75
N SER A 212 45.79 -4.19 16.55
CA SER A 212 46.51 -3.22 17.40
C SER A 212 47.13 -2.05 16.60
N PRO A 213 47.44 -0.88 17.20
CA PRO A 213 47.69 0.35 16.45
C PRO A 213 49.17 0.66 16.11
N ALA A 214 49.31 1.41 15.00
CA ALA A 214 50.39 2.33 14.60
C ALA A 214 51.67 1.76 13.91
N PRO A 215 52.37 2.53 13.04
CA PRO A 215 52.24 3.97 12.78
C PRO A 215 52.03 4.39 11.31
N SER A 216 51.57 5.63 11.18
CA SER A 216 51.40 6.45 9.98
C SER A 216 52.44 6.25 8.89
N THR A 217 51.97 6.00 7.67
CA THR A 217 52.61 6.53 6.47
C THR A 217 51.52 7.16 5.62
N ALA A 218 51.55 8.49 5.55
CA ALA A 218 50.69 9.26 4.67
C ALA A 218 50.99 8.89 3.23
N VAL A 219 50.03 8.29 2.54
CA VAL A 219 49.95 8.31 1.09
C VAL A 219 48.70 9.10 0.73
N THR A 220 48.95 10.35 0.38
CA THR A 220 48.00 11.28 -0.20
C THR A 220 47.53 10.70 -1.54
N LEU A 221 46.32 10.13 -1.58
CA LEU A 221 45.59 9.91 -2.82
C LEU A 221 44.38 10.83 -2.83
N SER A 222 44.66 12.00 -3.39
CA SER A 222 43.81 12.85 -4.21
C SER A 222 42.30 12.75 -3.93
N VAL A 223 41.81 13.80 -3.26
CA VAL A 223 40.43 14.26 -3.32
C VAL A 223 40.00 14.28 -4.80
N ALA A 224 39.20 13.30 -5.21
CA ALA A 224 38.28 13.50 -6.31
C ALA A 224 37.09 14.24 -5.70
N THR A 225 37.08 15.56 -5.88
CA THR A 225 35.93 16.42 -5.69
C THR A 225 34.70 15.73 -6.29
N PRO A 226 33.52 15.78 -5.64
CA PRO A 226 32.33 15.15 -6.19
C PRO A 226 32.12 15.68 -7.60
N THR A 227 32.19 14.79 -8.60
CA THR A 227 31.53 15.05 -9.87
C THR A 227 30.09 15.36 -9.50
N ASN A 228 29.70 16.63 -9.60
CA ASN A 228 28.30 17.03 -9.75
C ASN A 228 27.68 15.99 -10.68
N LEU A 229 26.80 15.13 -10.14
CA LEU A 229 26.14 14.09 -10.90
C LEU A 229 25.22 14.81 -11.88
N ALA A 230 25.76 15.17 -13.04
CA ALA A 230 25.02 15.92 -14.03
C ALA A 230 24.01 14.99 -14.72
N LEU A 231 22.78 15.44 -14.97
CA LEU A 231 21.76 14.69 -15.72
C LEU A 231 22.28 14.38 -17.13
N THR A 232 23.00 15.32 -17.75
CA THR A 232 23.72 15.08 -19.01
C THR A 232 24.77 13.98 -18.89
N GLY A 233 25.57 13.99 -17.80
CA GLY A 233 26.61 13.00 -17.55
C GLY A 233 26.06 11.58 -17.37
N LEU A 234 24.94 11.45 -16.64
CA LEU A 234 24.24 10.18 -16.46
C LEU A 234 23.65 9.65 -17.77
N PHE A 235 23.07 10.53 -18.59
CA PHE A 235 22.53 10.16 -19.90
C PHE A 235 23.62 9.64 -20.85
N GLU A 236 24.76 10.34 -20.93
CA GLU A 236 25.90 9.93 -21.76
C GLU A 236 26.52 8.61 -21.28
N GLY A 237 26.59 8.40 -19.96
CA GLY A 237 27.03 7.13 -19.37
C GLY A 237 26.13 5.96 -19.78
N TRP A 238 24.82 6.13 -19.63
CA TRP A 238 23.83 5.15 -20.07
C TRP A 238 23.87 4.92 -21.59
N TRP A 239 24.07 5.98 -22.40
CA TRP A 239 24.09 5.84 -23.85
C TRP A 239 25.28 5.00 -24.33
N LYS A 240 26.46 5.15 -23.71
CA LYS A 240 27.63 4.31 -24.02
C LYS A 240 27.34 2.82 -23.79
N GLU A 241 26.64 2.48 -22.72
CA GLU A 241 26.20 1.10 -22.45
C GLU A 241 25.14 0.63 -23.46
N ALA A 242 24.17 1.49 -23.77
CA ALA A 242 23.09 1.19 -24.71
C ALA A 242 23.57 1.02 -26.17
N GLN A 243 24.64 1.72 -26.56
CA GLN A 243 25.25 1.61 -27.88
C GLN A 243 25.96 0.25 -28.04
N VAL A 244 26.65 -0.22 -27.00
CA VAL A 244 27.26 -1.57 -26.98
C VAL A 244 26.18 -2.65 -27.08
N ALA A 245 24.99 -2.40 -26.54
CA ALA A 245 23.81 -3.27 -26.67
C ALA A 245 23.08 -3.18 -28.03
N GLY A 246 23.62 -2.44 -29.01
CA GLY A 246 23.11 -2.41 -30.39
C GLY A 246 21.88 -1.52 -30.63
N ARG A 247 21.64 -0.51 -29.77
CA ARG A 247 20.55 0.45 -30.00
C ARG A 247 20.86 1.43 -31.16
N LYS A 248 19.81 1.82 -31.90
CA LYS A 248 19.90 2.72 -33.05
C LYS A 248 20.18 4.17 -32.61
N THR A 249 21.00 4.89 -33.38
CA THR A 249 21.39 6.28 -33.11
C THR A 249 20.22 7.27 -33.10
N SER A 250 19.11 6.97 -33.81
CA SER A 250 17.87 7.77 -33.75
C SER A 250 17.25 7.79 -32.34
N THR A 251 17.49 6.75 -31.53
CA THR A 251 17.07 6.69 -30.14
C THR A 251 17.92 7.63 -29.28
N HIS A 252 19.21 7.83 -29.58
CA HIS A 252 20.02 8.81 -28.87
C HIS A 252 19.48 10.23 -29.00
N GLU A 253 19.14 10.65 -30.22
CA GLU A 253 18.70 12.01 -30.50
C GLU A 253 17.38 12.34 -29.81
N SER A 254 16.42 11.40 -29.84
CA SER A 254 15.12 11.57 -29.17
C SER A 254 15.29 11.72 -27.65
N TYR A 255 16.12 10.87 -27.04
CA TYR A 255 16.33 10.92 -25.59
C TYR A 255 17.21 12.11 -25.17
N SER A 256 18.19 12.51 -25.99
CA SER A 256 19.01 13.71 -25.76
C SER A 256 18.13 14.98 -25.74
N HIS A 257 17.15 15.06 -26.64
CA HIS A 257 16.21 16.18 -26.65
C HIS A 257 15.33 16.21 -25.39
N THR A 258 14.88 15.04 -24.89
CA THR A 258 14.12 14.97 -23.64
C THR A 258 14.92 15.40 -22.41
N ILE A 259 16.21 15.02 -22.34
CA ILE A 259 17.09 15.43 -21.23
C ILE A 259 17.35 16.95 -21.28
N LYS A 260 17.54 17.53 -22.47
CA LYS A 260 17.66 18.99 -22.62
C LYS A 260 16.42 19.74 -22.14
N ASN A 261 15.23 19.23 -22.46
CA ASN A 261 13.97 19.83 -22.00
C ASN A 261 13.80 19.71 -20.48
N LEU A 262 14.23 18.59 -19.88
CA LEU A 262 14.23 18.40 -18.43
C LEU A 262 15.17 19.37 -17.72
N ILE A 263 16.39 19.56 -18.23
CA ILE A 263 17.36 20.51 -17.66
C ILE A 263 16.84 21.95 -17.80
N ALA A 264 16.27 22.31 -18.96
CA ALA A 264 15.67 23.62 -19.16
C ALA A 264 14.52 23.89 -18.17
N PHE A 265 13.73 22.87 -17.84
CA PHE A 265 12.66 22.97 -16.85
C PHE A 265 13.19 23.10 -15.42
N LEU A 266 14.14 22.24 -15.02
CA LEU A 266 14.73 22.25 -13.67
C LEU A 266 15.65 23.46 -13.43
N SER A 267 16.06 24.16 -14.50
CA SER A 267 17.03 25.27 -14.48
C SER A 267 18.39 24.91 -13.89
N HIS A 268 18.68 23.61 -13.72
CA HIS A 268 19.95 23.07 -13.31
C HIS A 268 20.17 21.68 -13.93
N ASP A 269 21.44 21.30 -14.07
CA ASP A 269 21.85 19.99 -14.59
C ASP A 269 22.20 19.00 -13.46
N ASP A 270 21.98 19.36 -12.19
CA ASP A 270 22.36 18.51 -11.05
C ASP A 270 21.28 17.45 -10.74
N ALA A 271 21.62 16.17 -10.91
CA ALA A 271 20.74 15.03 -10.66
C ALA A 271 20.46 14.79 -9.18
N THR A 272 21.32 15.25 -8.27
CA THR A 272 21.11 15.08 -6.81
C THR A 272 20.06 16.04 -6.25
N ARG A 273 19.72 17.08 -7.02
CA ARG A 273 18.73 18.10 -6.66
C ARG A 273 17.33 17.79 -7.19
N VAL A 274 17.14 16.65 -7.85
CA VAL A 274 15.85 16.20 -8.36
C VAL A 274 15.04 15.59 -7.22
N THR A 275 14.16 16.38 -6.61
CA THR A 275 13.19 15.92 -5.60
C THR A 275 11.82 15.67 -6.24
N GLY A 276 11.00 14.80 -5.65
CA GLY A 276 9.66 14.46 -6.18
C GLY A 276 8.79 15.70 -6.45
N ASP A 277 8.80 16.65 -5.51
CA ASP A 277 8.07 17.93 -5.62
C ASP A 277 8.56 18.82 -6.79
N GLY A 278 9.82 18.65 -7.24
CA GLY A 278 10.39 19.38 -8.36
C GLY A 278 10.08 18.79 -9.73
N VAL A 279 9.65 17.51 -9.79
CA VAL A 279 9.27 16.82 -11.03
C VAL A 279 7.75 16.74 -11.21
N ASP A 280 7.01 16.88 -10.11
CA ASP A 280 5.54 16.85 -10.09
C ASP A 280 4.82 17.88 -10.99
N PRO A 281 5.33 19.09 -11.26
CA PRO A 281 4.66 19.99 -12.20
C PRO A 281 4.73 19.52 -13.66
N ILE A 282 5.55 18.51 -13.98
CA ILE A 282 5.62 17.89 -15.31
C ILE A 282 4.52 16.83 -15.50
N CYS A 283 3.98 16.27 -14.40
CA CYS A 283 2.97 15.20 -14.46
C CYS A 283 1.63 15.51 -13.75
N GLY A 284 1.47 16.68 -13.12
CA GLY A 284 0.25 17.11 -12.43
C GLY A 284 -0.46 18.31 -13.08
N PRO A 285 -1.81 18.40 -13.00
CA PRO A 285 -2.53 19.62 -13.40
C PRO A 285 -2.25 20.78 -12.40
N PRO A 286 -2.34 22.06 -12.83
CA PRO A 286 -1.98 23.20 -11.99
C PRO A 286 -2.91 23.36 -10.77
N PRO A 287 -2.41 23.92 -9.65
CA PRO A 287 -3.16 24.03 -8.40
C PRO A 287 -4.33 25.02 -8.51
N MET A 288 -5.52 24.56 -8.12
CA MET A 288 -6.72 25.38 -7.95
C MET A 288 -6.50 26.37 -6.80
N GLN A 289 -6.51 27.66 -7.14
CA GLN A 289 -6.62 28.73 -6.15
C GLN A 289 -7.93 28.59 -5.38
N VAL A 290 -7.83 28.51 -4.06
CA VAL A 290 -8.95 28.62 -3.13
C VAL A 290 -9.34 30.10 -3.05
N LEU A 291 -10.47 30.47 -3.66
CA LEU A 291 -11.17 31.71 -3.32
C LEU A 291 -12.28 31.37 -2.33
N GLY A 292 -12.20 32.02 -1.16
CA GLY A 292 -13.06 31.76 -0.02
C GLY A 292 -14.46 32.37 -0.12
N LEU A 293 -15.31 31.82 0.76
CA LEU A 293 -16.68 32.15 1.12
C LEU A 293 -17.75 31.96 0.02
#